data_AF-A0A2G6LUW9-F1
#
_entry.id   AF-A0A2G6LUW9-F1
#
_cell.length_a   1.000
_cell.length_b   1.000
_cell.length_c   1.000
_cell.angle_alpha   90.00
_cell.angle_beta   90.00
_cell.angle_gamma   90.00
#
_symmetry.space_group_name_H-M   'P 1'
#
loop_
_entity.id
_entity.type
_entity.pdbx_description
1 polymer ?
#
loop_
_entity_poly.entity_id
_entity_poly.type
_entity_poly.pdbx_seq_one_letter_code
_entity_poly.pdbx_strand_id
1 'polypeptide(L)'
;MKILVTLLFMVFASLAVADVSIVATIDAPDTLITGLGYGNGSLWAVNSGDEIAYQLDPGTGSVLNSWTLTQPGAKKVSGCTFANSTLYVCAGNLPNLTASYCYKYTTSGTYSGSFSLDC
;
A
#
# COMPACT_ATOMS: atom_id res chain seq x y z
N MET A 1 -43.87 -20.85 -2.57
CA MET A 1 -42.91 -20.19 -1.65
C MET A 1 -41.46 -20.27 -2.14
N LYS A 2 -40.94 -21.41 -2.62
CA LYS A 2 -39.54 -21.56 -3.10
C LYS A 2 -39.18 -20.64 -4.29
N ILE A 3 -40.01 -20.56 -5.33
CA ILE A 3 -39.78 -19.70 -6.52
C ILE A 3 -39.70 -18.21 -6.18
N LEU A 4 -40.51 -17.74 -5.22
CA LEU A 4 -40.53 -16.34 -4.80
C LEU A 4 -39.23 -15.97 -4.06
N VAL A 5 -38.70 -16.88 -3.25
CA VAL A 5 -37.42 -16.71 -2.55
C VAL A 5 -36.25 -16.72 -3.53
N THR A 6 -36.28 -17.58 -4.56
CA THR A 6 -35.23 -17.63 -5.58
C THR A 6 -35.19 -16.36 -6.44
N LEU A 7 -36.36 -15.85 -6.86
CA LEU A 7 -36.46 -14.60 -7.62
C LEU A 7 -35.99 -13.40 -6.79
N LEU A 8 -36.35 -13.36 -5.50
CA LEU A 8 -35.89 -12.32 -4.58
C LEU A 8 -34.36 -12.32 -4.44
N PHE A 9 -33.74 -13.50 -4.35
CA PHE A 9 -32.28 -13.66 -4.26
C PHE A 9 -31.57 -13.15 -5.53
N MET A 10 -32.15 -13.39 -6.71
CA MET A 10 -31.61 -12.89 -7.99
C MET A 10 -31.73 -11.36 -8.11
N VAL A 11 -32.82 -10.78 -7.60
CA VAL A 11 -33.00 -9.31 -7.57
C VAL A 11 -31.97 -8.65 -6.64
N PHE A 12 -31.72 -9.22 -5.46
CA PHE A 12 -30.64 -8.74 -4.56
C PHE A 12 -29.24 -8.90 -5.17
N ALA A 13 -28.98 -9.98 -5.90
CA ALA A 13 -27.73 -10.17 -6.62
C ALA A 13 -27.54 -9.15 -7.77
N SER A 14 -28.63 -8.74 -8.43
CA SER A 14 -28.59 -7.74 -9.52
C SER A 14 -28.50 -6.28 -9.05
N LEU A 15 -28.86 -5.99 -7.80
CA LEU A 15 -28.76 -4.66 -7.18
C LEU A 15 -27.36 -4.33 -6.65
N ALA A 16 -26.45 -5.31 -6.62
CA ALA A 16 -25.06 -5.14 -6.19
C ALA A 16 -24.13 -4.73 -7.35
N VAL A 17 -24.62 -3.95 -8.32
CA VAL A 17 -23.73 -3.26 -9.26
C VAL A 17 -23.13 -2.08 -8.51
N ALA A 18 -21.94 -2.27 -7.95
CA ALA A 18 -21.18 -1.18 -7.37
C ALA A 18 -20.88 -0.16 -8.47
N ASP A 19 -21.40 1.06 -8.33
CA ASP A 19 -21.12 2.14 -9.25
C ASP A 19 -19.67 2.61 -9.03
N VAL A 20 -18.84 2.50 -10.06
CA VAL A 20 -17.42 2.87 -9.96
C VAL A 20 -17.33 4.37 -10.16
N SER A 21 -17.23 5.11 -9.06
CA SER A 21 -17.05 6.56 -9.07
C SER A 21 -15.90 6.97 -8.15
N ILE A 22 -15.24 8.08 -8.49
CA ILE A 22 -14.23 8.70 -7.62
C ILE A 22 -14.99 9.40 -6.49
N VAL A 23 -14.82 8.90 -5.27
CA VAL A 23 -15.47 9.44 -4.07
C VAL A 23 -14.61 10.47 -3.33
N ALA A 24 -13.29 10.41 -3.53
CA ALA A 24 -12.33 11.33 -2.95
C ALA A 24 -11.04 11.34 -3.79
N THR A 25 -10.37 12.48 -3.80
CA THR A 25 -9.01 12.64 -4.33
C THR A 25 -8.15 13.21 -3.21
N ILE A 26 -6.98 12.62 -3.03
CA ILE A 26 -5.99 13.05 -2.04
C ILE A 26 -4.72 13.39 -2.82
N ASP A 27 -4.17 14.57 -2.56
CA ASP A 27 -2.89 14.96 -3.13
C ASP A 27 -1.80 14.02 -2.63
N ALA A 28 -0.95 13.55 -3.55
CA ALA A 28 0.20 12.75 -3.18
C ALA A 28 1.14 13.60 -2.29
N PRO A 29 1.76 13.01 -1.25
CA PRO A 29 2.66 13.75 -0.38
C PRO A 29 3.96 14.18 -1.10
N ASP A 30 4.24 13.60 -2.27
CA ASP A 30 5.39 13.90 -3.12
C ASP A 30 5.13 13.44 -4.57
N THR A 31 6.06 13.72 -5.48
CA THR A 31 6.01 13.54 -6.93
C THR A 31 6.36 12.14 -7.42
N LEU A 32 7.13 11.35 -6.65
CA LEU A 32 7.63 10.03 -7.05
C LEU A 32 7.09 8.89 -6.19
N ILE A 33 5.80 8.96 -5.82
CA ILE A 33 5.11 7.89 -5.10
C ILE A 33 4.91 6.69 -6.02
N THR A 34 5.43 5.53 -5.61
CA THR A 34 5.39 4.29 -6.39
C THR A 34 4.53 3.20 -5.76
N GLY A 35 4.29 3.28 -4.45
CA GLY A 35 3.51 2.28 -3.72
C GLY A 35 2.54 2.90 -2.73
N LEU A 36 1.37 2.27 -2.60
CA LEU A 36 0.36 2.60 -1.60
C LEU A 36 -0.02 1.34 -0.82
N GLY A 37 -0.25 1.49 0.48
CA GLY A 37 -0.80 0.45 1.35
C GLY A 37 -1.77 1.05 2.36
N TYR A 38 -2.71 0.26 2.87
CA TYR A 38 -3.63 0.73 3.90
C TYR A 38 -3.61 -0.23 5.09
N GLY A 39 -3.56 0.32 6.30
CA GLY A 39 -3.70 -0.47 7.50
C GLY A 39 -3.39 0.31 8.77
N ASN A 40 -3.88 -0.21 9.89
CA ASN A 40 -3.81 0.45 11.20
C ASN A 40 -4.36 1.89 11.19
N GLY A 41 -5.42 2.14 10.41
CA GLY A 41 -6.06 3.44 10.31
C GLY A 41 -5.30 4.49 9.48
N SER A 42 -4.22 4.10 8.78
CA SER A 42 -3.42 5.01 7.96
C SER A 42 -3.31 4.53 6.52
N LEU A 43 -3.26 5.51 5.62
CA LEU A 43 -2.77 5.32 4.26
C LEU A 43 -1.25 5.44 4.29
N TRP A 44 -0.56 4.49 3.68
CA TRP A 44 0.89 4.44 3.58
C TRP A 44 1.30 4.72 2.14
N ALA A 45 2.31 5.55 1.95
CA ALA A 45 2.88 5.83 0.63
C ALA A 45 4.40 5.68 0.67
N VAL A 46 5.01 5.20 -0.41
CA VAL A 46 6.48 5.14 -0.55
C VAL A 46 6.95 5.88 -1.79
N ASN A 47 8.05 6.61 -1.64
CA ASN A 47 8.68 7.40 -2.69
C ASN A 47 9.97 6.71 -3.17
N SER A 48 10.17 6.57 -4.49
CA SER A 48 11.37 5.93 -5.06
C SER A 48 12.55 6.87 -5.31
N GLY A 49 12.30 8.19 -5.39
CA GLY A 49 13.30 9.23 -5.54
C GLY A 49 14.16 9.35 -4.28
N ASP A 50 13.53 9.75 -3.19
CA ASP A 50 14.16 10.04 -1.90
C ASP A 50 14.11 8.86 -0.92
N GLU A 51 13.48 7.74 -1.32
CA GLU A 51 13.38 6.52 -0.51
C GLU A 51 12.69 6.80 0.84
N ILE A 52 11.58 7.55 0.82
CA ILE A 52 10.82 7.93 2.01
C ILE A 52 9.52 7.11 2.09
N ALA A 53 9.17 6.66 3.29
CA ALA A 53 7.82 6.22 3.61
C ALA A 53 7.04 7.34 4.30
N TYR A 54 5.78 7.50 3.92
CA TYR A 54 4.85 8.46 4.49
C TYR A 54 3.68 7.70 5.12
N GLN A 55 3.32 8.10 6.33
CA GLN A 55 2.06 7.75 6.98
C GLN A 55 1.12 8.93 6.78
N LEU A 56 -0.02 8.69 6.13
CA LEU A 56 -0.99 9.71 5.77
C LEU A 56 -2.31 9.48 6.51
N ASP A 57 -2.95 10.58 6.89
CA ASP A 57 -4.35 10.57 7.26
C ASP A 57 -5.18 10.21 6.01
N PRO A 58 -6.01 9.15 6.05
CA PRO A 58 -6.72 8.68 4.88
C PRO A 58 -7.93 9.54 4.50
N GLY A 59 -8.37 10.46 5.36
CA GLY A 59 -9.48 11.38 5.07
C GLY A 59 -9.02 12.68 4.42
N THR A 60 -7.79 13.12 4.69
CA THR A 60 -7.28 14.43 4.30
C THR A 60 -6.01 14.38 3.46
N GLY A 61 -5.24 13.29 3.52
CA GLY A 61 -3.90 13.21 2.93
C GLY A 61 -2.78 13.84 3.75
N SER A 62 -3.09 14.41 4.92
CA SER A 62 -2.08 15.05 5.76
C SER A 62 -0.99 14.05 6.17
N VAL A 63 0.28 14.45 6.07
CA VAL A 63 1.40 13.63 6.52
C VAL A 63 1.42 13.60 8.05
N LEU A 64 1.12 12.43 8.61
CA LEU A 64 1.16 12.16 10.06
C LEU A 64 2.58 11.84 10.54
N ASN A 65 3.34 11.14 9.69
CA ASN A 65 4.73 10.79 9.93
C ASN A 65 5.43 10.52 8.60
N SER A 66 6.76 10.66 8.57
CA SER A 66 7.57 10.28 7.41
C SER A 66 8.99 9.95 7.83
N TRP A 67 9.61 8.99 7.17
CA TRP A 67 11.00 8.62 7.45
C TRP A 67 11.67 8.01 6.22
N THR A 68 12.99 8.11 6.18
CA THR A 68 13.82 7.46 5.17
C THR A 68 13.85 5.95 5.38
N LEU A 69 13.59 5.21 4.32
CA LEU A 69 13.66 3.76 4.25
C LEU A 69 15.12 3.33 4.23
N THR A 70 15.65 3.09 5.43
CA THR A 70 17.00 2.54 5.59
C THR A 70 16.92 1.02 5.40
N GLN A 71 17.46 0.52 4.28
CA GLN A 71 17.55 -0.91 3.98
C GLN A 71 18.98 -1.31 3.61
N PRO A 72 19.37 -2.58 3.83
CA PRO A 72 20.64 -3.09 3.33
C PRO A 72 20.78 -2.97 1.81
N GLY A 73 21.83 -2.27 1.38
CA GLY A 73 22.19 -2.09 -0.02
C GLY A 73 21.49 -0.91 -0.70
N ALA A 74 22.04 -0.47 -1.83
CA ALA A 74 21.44 0.58 -2.66
C ALA A 74 20.30 -0.02 -3.50
N LYS A 75 19.09 -0.03 -2.93
CA LYS A 75 17.89 -0.66 -3.50
C LYS A 75 16.81 0.40 -3.73
N LYS A 76 16.22 0.39 -4.92
CA LYS A 76 15.10 1.28 -5.26
C LYS A 76 13.76 0.67 -4.92
N VAL A 77 12.97 1.45 -4.19
CA VAL A 77 11.64 1.09 -3.74
C VAL A 77 10.65 1.14 -4.90
N SER A 78 9.78 0.13 -4.99
CA SER A 78 8.78 0.02 -6.05
C SER A 78 7.35 -0.04 -5.53
N GLY A 79 7.12 -0.58 -4.33
CA GLY A 79 5.77 -0.78 -3.80
C GLY A 79 5.77 -1.03 -2.31
N CYS A 80 4.60 -0.91 -1.68
CA CYS A 80 4.42 -1.24 -0.27
C CYS A 80 3.05 -1.84 0.02
N THR A 81 2.93 -2.51 1.16
CA THR A 81 1.66 -2.94 1.75
C THR A 81 1.77 -2.92 3.27
N PHE A 82 0.63 -2.88 3.96
CA PHE A 82 0.60 -2.93 5.41
C PHE A 82 -0.15 -4.18 5.89
N ALA A 83 0.49 -4.96 6.76
CA ALA A 83 -0.14 -6.11 7.39
C ALA A 83 0.51 -6.40 8.74
N ASN A 84 -0.24 -6.92 9.70
CA ASN A 84 0.29 -7.38 11.00
C ASN A 84 1.19 -6.33 11.68
N SER A 85 0.71 -5.08 11.75
CA SER A 85 1.44 -3.94 12.32
C SER A 85 2.82 -3.66 11.69
N THR A 86 3.02 -4.13 10.46
CA THR A 86 4.28 -4.03 9.71
C THR A 86 4.03 -3.39 8.37
N LEU A 87 4.84 -2.39 8.04
CA LEU A 87 4.94 -1.88 6.68
C LEU A 87 5.93 -2.75 5.91
N TYR A 88 5.44 -3.39 4.86
CA TYR A 88 6.24 -4.17 3.92
C TYR A 88 6.57 -3.29 2.72
N VAL A 89 7.83 -3.22 2.34
CA VAL A 89 8.31 -2.41 1.23
C VAL A 89 9.11 -3.29 0.29
N CYS A 90 8.74 -3.32 -0.98
CA CYS A 90 9.46 -4.05 -2.01
C CYS A 90 10.50 -3.12 -2.65
N ALA A 91 11.73 -3.61 -2.78
CA ALA A 91 12.80 -2.86 -3.43
C ALA A 91 13.81 -3.79 -4.12
N GLY A 92 14.44 -3.28 -5.18
CA GLY A 92 15.38 -4.03 -6.03
C GLY A 92 16.47 -3.14 -6.64
N ASN A 93 17.44 -3.76 -7.33
CA ASN A 93 18.52 -3.06 -8.01
C ASN A 93 18.06 -2.49 -9.36
N LEU A 94 18.32 -1.21 -9.61
CA LEU A 94 18.10 -0.62 -10.93
C LEU A 94 18.98 -1.26 -12.01
N PRO A 95 18.58 -1.19 -13.30
CA PRO A 95 17.33 -0.60 -13.79
C PRO A 95 16.11 -1.53 -13.69
N ASN A 96 16.31 -2.84 -13.55
CA ASN A 96 15.26 -3.85 -13.72
C ASN A 96 14.72 -4.42 -12.40
N LEU A 97 15.00 -3.76 -11.27
CA LEU A 97 14.67 -4.22 -9.92
C LEU A 97 15.12 -5.67 -9.65
N THR A 98 16.34 -6.03 -10.06
CA THR A 98 16.91 -7.37 -9.81
C THR A 98 17.37 -7.52 -8.36
N ALA A 99 17.62 -8.75 -7.90
CA ALA A 99 17.94 -9.01 -6.51
C ALA A 99 16.89 -8.38 -5.59
N SER A 100 15.62 -8.69 -5.86
CA SER A 100 14.48 -8.03 -5.22
C SER A 100 14.22 -8.60 -3.83
N TYR A 101 13.91 -7.73 -2.88
CA TYR A 101 13.60 -8.08 -1.50
C TYR A 101 12.34 -7.36 -1.04
N CYS A 102 11.65 -7.98 -0.09
CA CYS A 102 10.65 -7.32 0.72
C CYS A 102 11.23 -7.04 2.10
N TYR A 103 11.30 -5.76 2.43
CA TYR A 103 11.79 -5.22 3.69
C TYR A 103 10.62 -4.92 4.63
N LYS A 104 10.84 -5.15 5.92
CA LYS A 104 9.84 -4.99 6.98
C LYS A 104 10.22 -3.83 7.88
N TYR A 105 9.25 -2.96 8.14
CA TYR A 105 9.40 -1.81 9.02
C TYR A 105 8.28 -1.77 10.04
N THR A 106 8.60 -1.33 11.26
CA THR A 106 7.58 -0.90 12.22
C THR A 106 6.90 0.38 11.75
N THR A 107 5.78 0.75 12.36
CA THR A 107 5.08 2.03 12.11
C THR A 107 5.90 3.26 12.52
N SER A 108 6.97 3.07 13.30
CA SER A 108 7.92 4.13 13.67
C SER A 108 9.13 4.20 12.73
N GLY A 109 9.18 3.35 11.69
CA GLY A 109 10.26 3.31 10.72
C GLY A 109 11.47 2.46 11.10
N THR A 110 11.38 1.65 12.15
CA THR A 110 12.46 0.73 12.53
C THR A 110 12.47 -0.48 11.60
N TYR A 111 13.58 -0.72 10.92
CA TYR A 111 13.80 -1.93 10.13
C TYR A 111 13.79 -3.19 11.03
N SER A 112 13.00 -4.20 10.66
CA SER A 112 12.82 -5.43 11.46
C SER A 112 13.17 -6.72 10.72
N GLY A 113 13.56 -6.63 9.44
CA GLY A 113 14.02 -7.77 8.66
C GLY A 113 13.60 -7.71 7.19
N SER A 114 14.01 -8.71 6.41
CA SER A 114 13.65 -8.80 5.00
C SER A 114 13.63 -10.26 4.54
N PHE A 115 13.06 -10.50 3.36
CA PHE A 115 13.13 -11.78 2.66
C PHE A 115 13.26 -11.55 1.15
N SER A 116 13.95 -12.47 0.48
CA SER A 116 14.10 -12.44 -0.98
C SER A 116 12.75 -12.60 -1.67
N LEU A 117 12.55 -11.84 -2.73
CA LEU A 117 11.44 -12.02 -3.68
C LEU A 117 11.85 -12.81 -4.91
N ASP A 118 13.16 -13.00 -5.11
CA ASP A 118 13.68 -13.91 -6.12
C ASP A 118 13.38 -15.35 -5.67
N CYS A 119 12.81 -16.14 -6.58
CA CYS A 119 12.45 -17.54 -6.39
C CYS A 119 13.61 -18.50 -6.67
#